data_AF-A0A7V7XF00-F1
#
_entry.id   AF-A0A7V7XF00-F1
#
_cell.length_a   1.000
_cell.length_b   1.000
_cell.length_c   1.000
_cell.angle_alpha   90.00
_cell.angle_beta   90.00
_cell.angle_gamma   90.00
#
_symmetry.space_group_name_H-M   'P 1'
#
loop_
_entity.id
_entity.type
_entity.pdbx_description
1 polymer ?
#
loop_
_entity_poly.entity_id
_entity_poly.type
_entity_poly.pdbx_seq_one_letter_code
_entity_poly.pdbx_strand_id
1 'polypeptide(L)'
;MGRPARVSITMMSGPRDGEIAHFDIAADEHEKEITFGRRENCDISLSYDSQVSRLHARILFDGENFWLEDLGSRNGTFIGEKPVEEKVEILPGTLFKLGRTWMQLDPLLPDETQAVDPVSEDE
;
A
#
# COMPACT_ATOMS: atom_id res chain seq x y z
N MET A 1 -19.95 11.45 7.41
CA MET A 1 -19.08 10.53 8.19
C MET A 1 -18.80 9.35 7.28
N GLY A 2 -17.55 9.11 6.88
CA GLY A 2 -17.18 7.94 6.10
C GLY A 2 -17.32 6.66 6.92
N ARG A 3 -17.04 5.51 6.31
CA ARG A 3 -16.85 4.25 7.03
C ARG A 3 -15.35 4.00 7.16
N PRO A 4 -14.86 3.52 8.31
CA PRO A 4 -13.47 3.09 8.40
C PRO A 4 -13.25 1.97 7.39
N ALA A 5 -12.06 1.97 6.81
CA ALA A 5 -11.67 1.02 5.79
C ALA A 5 -10.22 0.59 6.00
N ARG A 6 -9.84 -0.52 5.38
CA ARG A 6 -8.48 -1.04 5.40
C ARG A 6 -8.03 -1.28 3.98
N VAL A 7 -6.87 -0.74 3.65
CA VAL A 7 -6.14 -1.09 2.43
C VAL A 7 -4.97 -2.00 2.80
N SER A 8 -4.65 -2.94 1.91
CA SER A 8 -3.52 -3.84 2.10
C SER A 8 -2.57 -3.78 0.91
N ILE A 9 -1.31 -4.05 1.18
CA ILE A 9 -0.29 -4.24 0.15
C ILE A 9 0.34 -5.60 0.37
N THR A 10 0.21 -6.46 -0.62
CA THR A 10 0.81 -7.80 -0.61
C THR A 10 2.17 -7.78 -1.28
N MET A 11 3.16 -8.39 -0.65
CA MET A 11 4.49 -8.62 -1.20
C MET A 11 4.40 -9.85 -2.10
N MET A 12 4.67 -9.65 -3.39
CA MET A 12 4.53 -10.68 -4.43
C MET A 12 5.85 -11.31 -4.84
N SER A 13 6.97 -10.84 -4.26
CA SER A 13 8.29 -11.44 -4.47
C SER A 13 9.28 -11.04 -3.37
N GLY A 14 10.46 -11.66 -3.40
CA GLY A 14 11.56 -11.32 -2.50
C GLY A 14 11.50 -12.08 -1.17
N PRO A 15 12.30 -11.69 -0.16
CA PRO A 15 12.39 -12.42 1.11
C PRO A 15 11.15 -12.30 2.00
N ARG A 16 10.25 -11.36 1.68
CA ARG A 16 8.96 -11.13 2.35
C ARG A 16 7.78 -11.58 1.49
N ASP A 17 8.00 -12.44 0.49
CA ASP A 17 6.95 -12.92 -0.41
C ASP A 17 5.79 -13.56 0.37
N GLY A 18 4.56 -13.19 0.02
CA GLY A 18 3.32 -13.58 0.69
C GLY A 18 3.00 -12.79 1.97
N GLU A 19 3.89 -11.90 2.43
CA GLU A 19 3.57 -11.00 3.53
C GLU A 19 2.56 -9.92 3.08
N ILE A 20 1.66 -9.52 3.98
CA ILE A 20 0.65 -8.51 3.73
C ILE A 20 0.80 -7.39 4.77
N ALA A 21 0.97 -6.16 4.30
CA ALA A 21 0.97 -4.97 5.14
C ALA A 21 -0.42 -4.32 5.13
N HIS A 22 -0.99 -4.08 6.30
CA HIS A 22 -2.32 -3.51 6.46
C HIS A 22 -2.26 -2.05 6.92
N PHE A 23 -3.10 -1.21 6.34
CA PHE A 23 -3.22 0.20 6.67
C PHE A 23 -4.68 0.57 6.87
N ASP A 24 -5.02 0.96 8.10
CA ASP A 24 -6.35 1.44 8.43
C ASP A 24 -6.52 2.90 7.98
N ILE A 25 -7.69 3.21 7.44
CA ILE A 25 -8.15 4.51 7.01
C ILE A 25 -9.35 4.85 7.89
N ALA A 26 -9.20 5.86 8.74
CA ALA A 26 -10.27 6.27 9.66
C ALA A 26 -11.48 6.88 8.92
N ALA A 27 -12.66 6.85 9.55
CA ALA A 27 -13.90 7.36 8.96
C ALA A 27 -13.88 8.86 8.60
N ASP A 28 -12.99 9.63 9.23
CA ASP A 28 -12.75 11.06 9.02
C ASP A 28 -11.41 11.35 8.31
N GLU A 29 -10.64 10.30 7.97
CA GLU A 29 -9.39 10.39 7.21
C GLU A 29 -9.72 10.43 5.72
N HIS A 30 -9.53 11.59 5.10
CA HIS A 30 -9.81 11.79 3.67
C HIS A 30 -8.57 11.62 2.80
N GLU A 31 -7.39 11.46 3.40
CA GLU A 31 -6.15 11.21 2.69
C GLU A 31 -5.29 10.22 3.47
N LYS A 32 -4.66 9.27 2.78
CA LYS A 32 -3.69 8.34 3.36
C LYS A 32 -2.42 8.33 2.53
N GLU A 33 -1.28 8.47 3.18
CA GLU A 33 0.02 8.24 2.56
C GLU A 33 0.61 6.92 3.09
N ILE A 34 1.11 6.09 2.17
CA ILE A 34 1.86 4.87 2.46
C ILE A 34 3.20 4.98 1.75
N THR A 35 4.27 5.05 2.51
CA THR A 35 5.63 5.25 2.01
C THR A 35 6.41 3.95 1.86
N PHE A 36 7.21 3.88 0.79
CA PHE A 36 8.08 2.75 0.50
C PHE A 36 9.52 3.22 0.44
N GLY A 37 10.42 2.48 1.05
CA GLY A 37 11.83 2.84 1.01
C GLY A 37 12.71 1.89 1.81
N ARG A 38 14.02 2.12 1.71
CA ARG A 38 15.01 1.32 2.43
C ARG A 38 15.18 1.79 3.88
N ARG A 39 14.76 3.02 4.21
CA ARG A 39 14.82 3.48 5.61
C ARG A 39 13.79 2.73 6.45
N GLU A 40 14.08 2.57 7.73
CA GLU A 40 13.21 1.88 8.69
C GLU A 40 11.96 2.69 9.03
N ASN A 41 11.95 3.99 8.75
CA ASN A 41 10.81 4.87 9.02
C ASN A 41 9.81 4.96 7.87
N CYS A 42 9.98 4.18 6.80
CA CYS A 42 8.94 4.01 5.78
C CYS A 42 7.91 2.99 6.26
N ASP A 43 6.65 3.20 5.88
CA ASP A 43 5.55 2.29 6.20
C ASP A 43 5.83 0.86 5.73
N ILE A 44 6.40 0.74 4.52
CA ILE A 44 6.97 -0.49 4.01
C ILE A 44 8.48 -0.32 3.84
N SER A 45 9.22 -0.79 4.84
CA SER A 45 10.67 -0.83 4.81
C SER A 45 11.21 -2.05 4.05
N LEU A 46 11.94 -1.78 2.97
CA LEU A 46 12.70 -2.75 2.18
C LEU A 46 14.20 -2.64 2.49
N SER A 47 14.55 -2.67 3.78
CA SER A 47 15.93 -2.45 4.27
C SER A 47 16.96 -3.41 3.67
N TYR A 48 16.52 -4.61 3.27
CA TYR A 48 17.33 -5.64 2.64
C TYR A 48 17.68 -5.37 1.16
N ASP A 49 16.98 -4.45 0.48
CA ASP A 49 17.19 -4.19 -0.95
C ASP A 49 18.03 -2.93 -1.19
N SER A 50 19.26 -3.13 -1.64
CA SER A 50 20.18 -2.03 -1.94
C SER A 50 19.78 -1.20 -3.17
N GLN A 51 18.89 -1.72 -4.03
CA GLN A 51 18.33 -1.00 -5.18
C GLN A 51 17.18 -0.07 -4.79
N VAL A 52 16.65 -0.20 -3.57
CA VAL A 52 15.60 0.69 -3.08
C VAL A 52 16.25 1.94 -2.46
N SER A 53 15.85 3.12 -2.94
CA SER A 53 16.18 4.41 -2.33
C SER A 53 15.69 4.50 -0.89
N ARG A 54 16.31 5.39 -0.11
CA ARG A 54 15.97 5.60 1.30
C ARG A 54 14.49 5.92 1.53
N LEU A 55 13.97 6.86 0.74
CA LEU A 55 12.55 7.11 0.49
C LEU A 55 12.43 6.98 -1.03
N HIS A 56 11.59 6.06 -1.50
CA HIS A 56 11.62 5.60 -2.89
C HIS A 56 10.35 5.98 -3.63
N ALA A 57 9.21 5.59 -3.09
CA ALA A 57 7.90 5.86 -3.67
C ALA A 57 6.88 6.04 -2.56
N ARG A 58 5.69 6.46 -2.93
CA ARG A 58 4.51 6.43 -2.07
C ARG A 58 3.28 6.02 -2.84
N ILE A 59 2.32 5.48 -2.11
CA ILE A 59 0.92 5.43 -2.53
C ILE A 59 0.18 6.52 -1.75
N LEU A 60 -0.59 7.34 -2.47
CA LEU A 60 -1.51 8.31 -1.91
C LEU A 60 -2.93 7.85 -2.19
N PHE A 61 -3.73 7.72 -1.14
CA PHE A 61 -5.19 7.67 -1.25
C PHE A 61 -5.72 9.08 -1.02
N ASP A 62 -6.56 9.59 -1.92
CA ASP A 62 -7.15 10.95 -1.83
C ASP A 62 -8.62 10.95 -1.36
N GLY A 63 -9.06 9.84 -0.77
CA GLY A 63 -10.44 9.63 -0.34
C GLY A 63 -11.28 8.89 -1.37
N GLU A 64 -10.83 8.83 -2.62
CA GLU A 64 -11.52 8.14 -3.71
C GLU A 64 -10.59 7.21 -4.49
N ASN A 65 -9.41 7.69 -4.88
CA ASN A 65 -8.49 7.03 -5.78
C ASN A 65 -7.12 6.77 -5.12
N PHE A 66 -6.44 5.73 -5.60
CA PHE A 66 -5.07 5.44 -5.22
C PHE A 66 -4.11 5.91 -6.30
N TRP A 67 -3.00 6.50 -5.87
CA TRP A 67 -2.00 7.07 -6.76
C TRP A 67 -0.61 6.62 -6.35
N LEU A 68 0.13 6.03 -7.29
CA LEU A 68 1.53 5.67 -7.11
C LEU A 68 2.43 6.80 -7.63
N GLU A 69 3.43 7.17 -6.84
CA GLU A 69 4.38 8.22 -7.19
C GLU A 69 5.80 7.81 -6.82
N ASP A 70 6.72 7.86 -7.77
CA ASP A 70 8.16 7.74 -7.51
C ASP A 70 8.69 9.07 -6.95
N LEU A 71 9.45 9.01 -5.85
CA LEU A 71 9.93 10.18 -5.11
C LEU A 71 11.38 10.53 -5.48
N GLY A 72 11.72 10.42 -6.76
CA GLY A 72 13.07 10.67 -7.27
C GLY A 72 14.04 9.55 -6.90
N SER A 73 13.57 8.31 -6.99
CA SER A 73 14.37 7.14 -6.67
C SER A 73 15.51 6.94 -7.67
N ARG A 74 16.56 6.22 -7.27
CA ARG A 74 17.72 6.01 -8.13
C ARG A 74 17.43 5.05 -9.30
N ASN A 75 16.59 4.04 -9.05
CA ASN A 75 16.35 2.95 -10.01
C ASN A 75 14.93 2.96 -10.58
N GLY A 76 14.07 3.88 -10.13
CA GLY A 76 12.69 4.00 -10.59
C GLY A 76 11.73 3.02 -9.92
N THR A 77 10.46 3.41 -10.00
CA THR A 77 9.29 2.58 -9.68
C THR A 77 8.63 2.15 -10.99
N PHE A 78 8.13 0.91 -11.06
CA PHE A 78 7.58 0.36 -12.31
C PHE A 78 6.20 -0.28 -12.12
N ILE A 79 5.34 -0.17 -13.13
CA ILE A 79 4.12 -0.97 -13.28
C ILE A 79 4.31 -1.84 -14.52
N GLY A 80 4.46 -3.15 -14.32
CA GLY A 80 4.94 -4.06 -15.37
C GLY A 80 6.33 -3.62 -15.87
N GLU A 81 6.45 -3.36 -17.18
CA GLU A 81 7.69 -2.88 -17.80
C GLU A 81 7.78 -1.35 -17.89
N LYS A 82 6.73 -0.62 -17.49
CA LYS A 82 6.66 0.84 -17.65
C LYS A 82 7.12 1.56 -16.38
N PRO A 83 8.07 2.51 -16.48
CA PRO A 83 8.45 3.34 -15.35
C PRO A 83 7.32 4.32 -14.98
N VAL A 84 7.22 4.64 -13.69
CA VAL A 84 6.36 5.68 -13.14
C VAL A 84 7.16 7.00 -13.18
N GLU A 85 6.95 7.79 -14.24
CA GLU A 85 7.67 9.07 -14.43
C GLU A 85 7.03 10.22 -13.65
N GLU A 86 5.71 10.17 -13.49
CA GLU A 86 4.90 11.11 -12.70
C GLU A 86 3.92 10.32 -11.82
N LYS A 87 3.15 11.02 -10.98
CA LYS A 87 2.07 10.44 -10.20
C LYS A 87 1.04 9.78 -11.13
N VAL A 88 0.77 8.49 -10.93
CA VAL A 88 -0.15 7.69 -11.76
C VAL A 88 -1.23 7.04 -10.90
N GLU A 89 -2.47 7.08 -11.38
CA GLU A 89 -3.58 6.37 -10.73
C GLU A 89 -3.37 4.86 -10.84
N ILE A 90 -3.59 4.13 -9.75
CA ILE A 90 -3.50 2.67 -9.70
C ILE A 90 -4.79 2.08 -9.14
N LEU A 91 -5.19 0.93 -9.67
CA LEU A 91 -6.39 0.20 -9.24
C LEU A 91 -6.01 -0.98 -8.34
N PRO A 92 -6.92 -1.47 -7.49
CA PRO A 92 -6.75 -2.76 -6.84
C PRO A 92 -6.37 -3.88 -7.82
N GLY A 93 -5.43 -4.73 -7.44
CA GLY A 93 -4.78 -5.73 -8.30
C GLY A 93 -3.58 -5.21 -9.09
N THR A 94 -3.28 -3.90 -9.05
CA THR A 94 -2.11 -3.35 -9.76
C THR A 94 -0.82 -3.88 -9.13
N LEU A 95 0.01 -4.52 -9.96
CA LEU A 95 1.36 -4.94 -9.62
C LEU A 95 2.37 -3.83 -9.92
N PHE A 96 3.14 -3.45 -8.90
CA PHE A 96 4.20 -2.46 -9.02
C PHE A 96 5.50 -2.99 -8.40
N LYS A 97 6.63 -2.47 -8.87
CA LYS A 97 7.97 -2.92 -8.49
C LYS A 97 8.82 -1.75 -8.03
N LEU A 98 9.48 -1.93 -6.89
CA LEU A 98 10.57 -1.08 -6.42
C LEU A 98 11.81 -1.94 -6.20
N GLY A 99 12.94 -1.53 -6.77
CA GLY A 99 14.15 -2.35 -6.74
C GLY A 99 13.88 -3.74 -7.34
N ARG A 100 13.97 -4.78 -6.51
CA ARG A 100 13.77 -6.18 -6.87
C ARG A 100 12.46 -6.78 -6.37
N THR A 101 11.66 -6.01 -5.65
CA THR A 101 10.45 -6.51 -4.98
C THR A 101 9.21 -6.05 -5.74
N TRP A 102 8.40 -7.03 -6.15
CA TRP A 102 7.04 -6.82 -6.65
C TRP A 102 6.06 -6.78 -5.49
N MET A 103 5.09 -5.87 -5.58
CA MET A 103 4.02 -5.69 -4.63
C MET A 103 2.70 -5.46 -5.37
N GLN A 104 1.58 -5.72 -4.70
CA GLN A 104 0.24 -5.53 -5.21
C GLN A 104 -0.53 -4.58 -4.30
N LEU A 105 -1.27 -3.63 -4.88
CA LEU A 105 -2.33 -2.91 -4.16
C LEU A 105 -3.57 -3.82 -4.05
N ASP A 106 -4.01 -4.15 -2.85
CA ASP A 106 -5.21 -4.96 -2.66
C ASP A 106 -6.48 -4.10 -2.57
N PRO A 107 -7.68 -4.69 -2.73
CA PRO A 107 -8.94 -3.97 -2.60
C PRO A 107 -9.07 -3.24 -1.26
N LEU A 108 -9.65 -2.05 -1.31
CA LEU A 108 -10.10 -1.34 -0.11
C LEU A 108 -11.29 -2.11 0.50
N LEU A 109 -11.11 -2.67 1.68
CA LEU A 109 -12.14 -3.39 2.40
C LEU A 109 -12.73 -2.51 3.51
N PRO A 110 -14.04 -2.56 3.77
CA PRO A 110 -14.58 -1.94 4.98
C PRO A 110 -13.93 -2.59 6.20
N ASP A 111 -13.70 -1.81 7.25
CA ASP A 111 -13.20 -2.37 8.51
C ASP A 111 -14.33 -3.15 9.20
N GLU A 112 -14.40 -4.46 8.98
CA GLU A 112 -15.43 -5.35 9.53
C GLU A 112 -15.27 -5.60 11.03
N THR A 113 -14.25 -5.03 11.69
CA THR A 113 -14.01 -5.19 13.14
C THR A 113 -15.12 -4.56 14.01
N GLN A 114 -16.15 -3.96 13.41
CA GLN A 114 -17.36 -3.48 14.10
C GLN A 114 -18.66 -4.17 13.63
N ALA A 115 -18.58 -5.29 12.90
CA ALA A 115 -19.72 -6.11 12.51
C ALA A 115 -19.73 -7.47 13.24
N VAL A 116 -19.66 -7.43 14.57
CA VAL A 116 -20.07 -8.55 15.42
C VAL A 116 -21.13 -8.03 16.39
N ASP A 117 -22.38 -7.95 15.92
CA ASP A 117 -23.52 -7.91 16.83
C ASP A 117 -23.46 -9.18 17.71
N PRO A 118 -23.71 -9.06 19.03
CA PRO A 118 -23.74 -10.21 19.91
C PRO A 118 -24.84 -11.16 19.42
N VAL A 119 -24.48 -12.40 19.10
CA VAL A 119 -25.48 -13.46 19.01
C VAL A 119 -26.09 -13.57 20.41
N SER A 120 -27.27 -12.97 20.57
CA SER A 120 -28.20 -13.24 21.64
C SER A 120 -28.58 -14.71 21.52
N GLU A 121 -27.90 -15.58 22.26
CA GLU A 121 -28.45 -16.86 22.66
C GLU A 121 -29.49 -16.58 23.75
N ASP A 122 -30.68 -16.15 23.32
CA ASP A 122 -31.91 -16.51 24.04
C ASP A 122 -32.18 -17.98 23.69
N GLU A 123 -31.94 -18.89 24.64
CA GLU A 123 -32.82 -20.01 25.05
C GLU A 123 -32.19 -20.87 26.17
#